data_AF-A0A8I2K2I9-F1
#
_entry.id   AF-A0A8I2K2I9-F1
#
_cell.length_a   1.000
_cell.length_b   1.000
_cell.length_c   1.000
_cell.angle_alpha   90.00
_cell.angle_beta   90.00
_cell.angle_gamma   90.00
#
_symmetry.space_group_name_H-M   'P 1'
#
loop_
_entity.id
_entity.type
_entity.pdbx_description
1 polymer ?
#
loop_
_entity_poly.entity_id
_entity_poly.type
_entity_poly.pdbx_seq_one_letter_code
_entity_poly.pdbx_strand_id
1 'polypeptide(L)'
;MVYLRTSIPTFLADSRALIYGVKADSFIKGRILPYNVDETRITEYVAIYDAAELAESKKSKEFGEQLEASIIFERIFKEAEALFRKHRDFLKLLLKDDIDKQKKLFLVGVPRAKKIADLLKHMREVYFRTLEHDEVVTGVARYGITREDLETGLQKVIEAMDAKEKHNREKGDAEDATLLRDDAFEKLDDVVDELETILYYALEDRPQLLEKLGIPVLSPGYKRRTKSQEEQNPEPETPGEGT
;
A
#
# COMPACT_ATOMS: atom_id res chain seq x y z
N MET A 1 7.72 9.46 3.43
CA MET A 1 6.75 9.31 4.54
C MET A 1 6.49 10.69 5.10
N VAL A 2 5.36 11.28 4.73
CA VAL A 2 4.92 12.58 5.24
C VAL A 2 4.47 12.42 6.68
N TYR A 3 4.96 13.29 7.58
CA TYR A 3 4.59 13.32 8.99
C TYR A 3 3.51 14.37 9.21
N LEU A 4 2.25 13.97 9.09
CA LEU A 4 1.11 14.85 9.37
C LEU A 4 0.83 14.93 10.87
N ARG A 5 0.30 16.08 11.31
CA ARG A 5 -0.11 16.31 12.71
C ARG A 5 -1.29 15.43 13.14
N THR A 6 -2.07 14.94 12.19
CA THR A 6 -3.28 14.11 12.38
C THR A 6 -3.31 12.95 11.38
N SER A 7 -4.35 12.12 11.43
CA SER A 7 -4.55 11.05 10.44
C SER A 7 -4.83 11.62 9.04
N ILE A 8 -4.45 10.91 7.97
CA ILE A 8 -4.70 11.34 6.58
C ILE A 8 -6.18 11.73 6.34
N PRO A 9 -7.18 10.93 6.75
CA PRO A 9 -8.58 11.30 6.58
C PRO A 9 -8.97 12.58 7.33
N THR A 10 -8.46 12.76 8.55
CA THR A 10 -8.68 13.97 9.35
C THR A 10 -8.05 15.18 8.67
N PHE A 11 -6.78 15.06 8.27
CA PHE A 11 -6.06 16.13 7.59
C PHE A 11 -6.75 16.58 6.29
N LEU A 12 -7.20 15.64 5.44
CA LEU A 12 -7.96 16.00 4.24
C LEU A 12 -9.29 16.68 4.59
N ALA A 13 -10.03 16.18 5.58
CA ALA A 13 -11.30 16.79 5.99
C ALA A 13 -11.11 18.22 6.50
N ASP A 14 -10.10 18.45 7.34
CA ASP A 14 -9.77 19.76 7.91
C ASP A 14 -9.27 20.71 6.82
N SER A 15 -8.36 20.26 5.95
CA SER A 15 -7.85 21.01 4.80
C SER A 15 -8.98 21.45 3.86
N ARG A 16 -9.94 20.55 3.61
CA ARG A 16 -11.12 20.85 2.80
C ARG A 16 -11.96 21.94 3.43
N ALA A 17 -12.27 21.82 4.73
CA ALA A 17 -13.06 22.80 5.45
C ALA A 17 -12.39 24.19 5.42
N LEU A 18 -11.07 24.23 5.61
CA LEU A 18 -10.26 25.44 5.55
C LEU A 18 -10.30 26.10 4.16
N ILE A 19 -9.84 25.38 3.12
CA ILE A 19 -9.64 25.93 1.78
C ILE A 19 -10.99 26.29 1.13
N TYR A 20 -11.98 25.41 1.20
CA TYR A 20 -13.30 25.70 0.62
C TYR A 20 -14.11 26.69 1.46
N GLY A 21 -13.90 26.74 2.78
CA GLY A 21 -14.48 27.75 3.65
C GLY A 21 -14.01 29.15 3.27
N VAL A 22 -12.69 29.32 3.06
CA VAL A 22 -12.10 30.56 2.55
C VAL A 22 -12.67 30.91 1.17
N LYS A 23 -12.72 29.95 0.23
CA LYS A 23 -13.26 30.18 -1.12
C LYS A 23 -14.70 30.69 -1.12
N ALA A 24 -15.53 30.15 -0.22
CA ALA A 24 -16.96 30.43 -0.17
C ALA A 24 -17.32 31.75 0.52
N ASP A 25 -16.48 32.25 1.43
CA ASP A 25 -16.81 33.42 2.25
C ASP A 25 -16.14 34.71 1.74
N SER A 26 -16.91 35.56 1.07
CA SER A 26 -16.44 36.85 0.54
C SER A 26 -15.87 37.80 1.60
N PHE A 27 -16.35 37.72 2.85
CA PHE A 27 -15.80 38.54 3.94
C PHE A 27 -14.38 38.06 4.27
N ILE A 28 -14.19 36.75 4.45
CA ILE A 28 -12.87 36.16 4.73
C ILE A 28 -11.90 36.44 3.57
N LYS A 29 -12.33 36.27 2.32
CA LYS A 29 -11.51 36.64 1.14
C LYS A 29 -11.05 38.10 1.19
N GLY A 30 -11.93 39.02 1.58
CA GLY A 30 -11.57 40.42 1.78
C GLY A 30 -10.52 40.64 2.89
N ARG A 31 -10.51 39.81 3.94
CA ARG A 31 -9.57 39.93 5.06
C ARG A 31 -8.18 39.38 4.74
N ILE A 32 -8.08 38.36 3.88
CA ILE A 32 -6.80 37.73 3.51
C ILE A 32 -6.14 38.37 2.28
N LEU A 33 -6.87 39.16 1.49
CA LEU A 33 -6.34 39.86 0.31
C LEU A 33 -5.07 40.70 0.59
N PRO A 34 -4.96 41.46 1.72
CA PRO A 34 -3.74 42.19 2.07
C PRO A 34 -2.49 41.32 2.28
N TYR A 35 -2.67 40.02 2.49
CA TYR A 35 -1.59 39.03 2.63
C TYR A 35 -1.24 38.36 1.29
N ASN A 36 -1.63 38.97 0.16
CA ASN A 36 -1.43 38.45 -1.20
C ASN A 36 -2.09 37.09 -1.44
N VAL A 37 -3.26 36.87 -0.84
CA VAL A 37 -4.12 35.72 -1.13
C VAL A 37 -5.36 36.22 -1.86
N ASP A 38 -5.25 36.28 -3.19
CA ASP A 38 -6.33 36.68 -4.09
C ASP A 38 -7.10 35.46 -4.64
N GLU A 39 -8.08 35.68 -5.52
CA GLU A 39 -8.91 34.60 -6.08
C GLU A 39 -8.08 33.61 -6.91
N THR A 40 -6.99 34.06 -7.55
CA THR A 40 -6.06 33.19 -8.30
C THR A 40 -5.38 32.23 -7.34
N ARG A 41 -4.81 32.74 -6.25
CA ARG A 41 -4.10 31.94 -5.26
C ARG A 41 -5.03 30.99 -4.49
N ILE A 42 -6.25 31.41 -4.20
CA ILE A 42 -7.28 30.51 -3.63
C ILE A 42 -7.61 29.38 -4.61
N THR A 43 -7.67 29.66 -5.91
CA THR A 43 -7.90 28.63 -6.93
C THR A 43 -6.72 27.64 -7.00
N GLU A 44 -5.49 28.12 -6.84
CA GLU A 44 -4.30 27.27 -6.74
C GLU A 44 -4.36 26.36 -5.50
N TYR A 45 -4.76 26.87 -4.33
CA TYR A 45 -4.93 26.06 -3.12
C TYR A 45 -5.96 24.96 -3.29
N VAL A 46 -7.07 25.25 -3.96
CA VAL A 46 -8.10 24.24 -4.32
C VAL A 46 -7.50 23.17 -5.22
N ALA A 47 -6.74 23.55 -6.25
CA ALA A 47 -6.11 22.59 -7.15
C ALA A 47 -5.09 21.68 -6.42
N ILE A 48 -4.36 22.22 -5.43
CA ILE A 48 -3.45 21.45 -4.59
C ILE A 48 -4.22 20.45 -3.72
N TYR A 49 -5.32 20.88 -3.09
CA TYR A 49 -6.20 19.98 -2.34
C TYR A 49 -6.75 18.84 -3.22
N ASP A 50 -7.33 19.19 -4.38
CA ASP A 50 -7.93 18.21 -5.29
C ASP A 50 -6.89 17.19 -5.78
N ALA A 51 -5.65 17.64 -6.02
CA ALA A 51 -4.55 16.75 -6.40
C ALA A 51 -4.17 15.79 -5.27
N ALA A 52 -4.13 16.24 -4.01
CA ALA A 52 -3.85 15.38 -2.85
C ALA A 52 -4.96 14.35 -2.61
N GLU A 53 -6.23 14.75 -2.72
CA GLU A 53 -7.39 13.84 -2.59
C GLU A 53 -7.36 12.76 -3.69
N LEU A 54 -7.09 13.15 -4.94
CA LEU A 54 -6.94 12.22 -6.05
C LEU A 54 -5.76 11.25 -5.83
N ALA A 55 -4.63 11.75 -5.33
CA ALA A 55 -3.45 10.93 -5.07
C ALA A 55 -3.68 9.89 -3.97
N GLU A 56 -4.37 10.24 -2.87
CA GLU A 56 -4.74 9.28 -1.83
C GLU A 56 -5.73 8.22 -2.34
N SER A 57 -6.74 8.63 -3.13
CA SER A 57 -7.67 7.70 -3.76
C SER A 57 -6.95 6.71 -4.69
N LYS A 58 -6.03 7.21 -5.53
CA LYS A 58 -5.19 6.36 -6.39
C LYS A 58 -4.35 5.41 -5.55
N LYS A 59 -3.63 5.90 -4.54
CA LYS A 59 -2.82 5.07 -3.65
C LYS A 59 -3.64 3.97 -2.98
N SER A 60 -4.88 4.26 -2.55
CA SER A 60 -5.77 3.25 -1.97
C SER A 60 -6.15 2.17 -2.98
N LYS A 61 -6.39 2.54 -4.23
CA LYS A 61 -6.68 1.60 -5.32
C LYS A 61 -5.50 0.68 -5.60
N GLU A 62 -4.32 1.25 -5.85
CA GLU A 62 -3.11 0.49 -6.20
C GLU A 62 -2.70 -0.48 -5.07
N PHE A 63 -2.88 -0.08 -3.82
CA PHE A 63 -2.61 -0.97 -2.68
C PHE A 63 -3.56 -2.17 -2.64
N GLY A 64 -4.82 -1.99 -3.03
CA GLY A 64 -5.79 -3.09 -3.17
C GLY A 64 -5.39 -4.07 -4.27
N GLU A 65 -4.99 -3.55 -5.43
CA GLU A 65 -4.54 -4.34 -6.59
C GLU A 65 -3.24 -5.11 -6.28
N GLN A 66 -2.29 -4.47 -5.60
CA GLN A 66 -1.08 -5.13 -5.11
C GLN A 66 -1.40 -6.29 -4.16
N LEU A 67 -2.31 -6.07 -3.20
CA LEU A 67 -2.70 -7.11 -2.23
C LEU A 67 -3.35 -8.30 -2.94
N GLU A 68 -4.27 -8.04 -3.87
CA GLU A 68 -4.91 -9.08 -4.66
C GLU A 68 -3.89 -9.88 -5.47
N ALA A 69 -2.98 -9.21 -6.17
CA ALA A 69 -1.94 -9.87 -6.96
C ALA A 69 -0.99 -10.70 -6.08
N SER A 70 -0.68 -10.24 -4.87
CA SER A 70 0.12 -11.00 -3.90
C SER A 70 -0.57 -12.30 -3.48
N ILE A 71 -1.86 -12.23 -3.13
CA ILE A 71 -2.66 -13.40 -2.74
C ILE A 71 -2.75 -14.41 -3.89
N ILE A 72 -3.02 -13.93 -5.11
CA ILE A 72 -3.11 -14.78 -6.30
C ILE A 72 -1.76 -15.47 -6.57
N PHE A 73 -0.66 -14.71 -6.56
CA PHE A 73 0.67 -15.26 -6.78
C PHE A 73 1.02 -16.31 -5.73
N GLU A 74 0.81 -16.03 -4.44
CA GLU A 74 1.14 -16.97 -3.37
C GLU A 74 0.38 -18.29 -3.51
N ARG A 75 -0.92 -18.23 -3.82
CA ARG A 75 -1.75 -19.41 -4.03
C ARG A 75 -1.23 -20.26 -5.20
N ILE A 76 -1.07 -19.65 -6.38
CA ILE A 76 -0.65 -20.36 -7.60
C ILE A 76 0.77 -20.91 -7.42
N PHE A 77 1.66 -20.16 -6.79
CA PHE A 77 3.03 -20.61 -6.52
C PHE A 77 3.06 -21.85 -5.63
N LYS A 78 2.27 -21.89 -4.55
CA LYS A 78 2.18 -23.07 -3.67
C LYS A 78 1.64 -24.31 -4.40
N GLU A 79 0.64 -24.12 -5.26
CA GLU A 79 0.10 -25.20 -6.10
C GLU A 79 1.18 -25.76 -7.05
N ALA A 80 1.89 -24.88 -7.76
CA ALA A 80 2.96 -25.25 -8.66
C ALA A 80 4.12 -25.95 -7.94
N GLU A 81 4.52 -25.46 -6.76
CA GLU A 81 5.58 -26.05 -5.94
C GLU A 81 5.22 -27.44 -5.43
N ALA A 82 4.00 -27.64 -4.94
CA ALA A 82 3.54 -28.93 -4.45
C ALA A 82 3.58 -30.00 -5.56
N LEU A 83 3.05 -29.67 -6.75
CA LEU A 83 3.08 -30.55 -7.92
C LEU A 83 4.52 -30.83 -8.36
N PHE A 84 5.33 -29.80 -8.51
CA PHE A 84 6.72 -29.94 -8.92
C PHE A 84 7.51 -30.83 -7.96
N ARG A 85 7.37 -30.63 -6.65
CA ARG A 85 8.07 -31.44 -5.64
C ARG A 85 7.70 -32.91 -5.82
N LYS A 86 6.41 -33.24 -5.90
CA LYS A 86 5.92 -34.60 -6.12
C LYS A 86 6.53 -35.20 -7.39
N HIS A 87 6.39 -34.54 -8.53
CA HIS A 87 6.86 -35.06 -9.81
C HIS A 87 8.39 -35.24 -9.83
N ARG A 88 9.12 -34.24 -9.35
CA ARG A 88 10.59 -34.29 -9.26
C ARG A 88 11.07 -35.46 -8.41
N ASP A 89 10.42 -35.73 -7.28
CA ASP A 89 10.85 -36.81 -6.39
C ASP A 89 10.67 -38.19 -7.05
N PHE A 90 9.59 -38.41 -7.81
CA PHE A 90 9.40 -39.63 -8.60
C PHE A 90 10.32 -39.73 -9.83
N LEU A 91 10.61 -38.60 -10.49
CA LEU A 91 11.62 -38.56 -11.56
C LEU A 91 13.01 -38.92 -11.04
N LYS A 92 13.38 -38.43 -9.85
CA LYS A 92 14.62 -38.84 -9.18
C LYS A 92 14.62 -40.32 -8.80
N LEU A 93 13.50 -40.84 -8.31
CA LEU A 93 13.37 -42.25 -7.97
C LEU A 93 13.48 -43.14 -9.22
N LEU A 94 12.88 -42.74 -10.35
CA LEU A 94 13.01 -43.42 -11.63
C LEU A 94 14.48 -43.50 -12.08
N LEU A 95 15.21 -42.40 -11.93
CA LEU A 95 16.57 -42.22 -12.45
C LEU A 95 17.65 -42.41 -11.39
N LYS A 96 17.35 -43.09 -10.28
CA LYS A 96 18.24 -43.19 -9.12
C LYS A 96 19.65 -43.71 -9.46
N ASP A 97 19.76 -44.56 -10.48
CA ASP A 97 21.01 -45.19 -10.94
C ASP A 97 21.60 -44.49 -12.19
N ASP A 98 20.92 -43.47 -12.74
CA ASP A 98 21.33 -42.70 -13.93
C ASP A 98 21.52 -41.22 -13.59
N ILE A 99 22.63 -40.93 -12.93
CA ILE A 99 22.99 -39.58 -12.48
C ILE A 99 23.18 -38.62 -13.65
N ASP A 100 23.71 -39.08 -14.78
CA ASP A 100 23.95 -38.22 -15.93
C ASP A 100 22.63 -37.80 -16.60
N LYS A 101 21.62 -38.69 -16.62
CA LYS A 101 20.28 -38.31 -17.03
C LYS A 101 19.60 -37.38 -16.05
N GLN A 102 19.77 -37.58 -14.73
CA GLN A 102 19.29 -36.60 -13.74
C GLN A 102 19.90 -35.21 -13.96
N LYS A 103 21.19 -35.11 -14.28
CA LYS A 103 21.85 -33.83 -14.63
C LYS A 103 21.29 -33.25 -15.91
N LYS A 104 21.11 -34.05 -16.97
CA LYS A 104 20.55 -33.60 -18.26
C LYS A 104 19.14 -33.02 -18.11
N LEU A 105 18.34 -33.59 -17.21
CA LEU A 105 16.99 -33.14 -16.87
C LEU A 105 16.93 -32.06 -15.77
N PHE A 106 18.08 -31.62 -15.27
CA PHE A 106 18.19 -30.61 -14.20
C PHE A 106 17.52 -31.04 -12.87
N LEU A 107 17.36 -32.34 -12.61
CA LEU A 107 16.81 -32.84 -11.35
C LEU A 107 17.79 -32.67 -10.18
N VAL A 108 19.09 -32.66 -10.49
CA VAL A 108 20.20 -32.50 -9.54
C VAL A 108 21.09 -31.32 -9.94
N GLY A 109 21.87 -30.81 -8.99
CA GLY A 109 22.67 -29.60 -9.22
C GLY A 109 21.84 -28.32 -9.25
N VAL A 110 20.65 -28.34 -8.64
CA VAL A 110 19.75 -27.18 -8.49
C VAL A 110 20.59 -25.97 -8.07
N PRO A 111 20.56 -24.85 -8.80
CA PRO A 111 21.19 -23.63 -8.35
C PRO A 111 20.70 -23.32 -6.93
N ARG A 112 21.55 -22.78 -6.05
CA ARG A 112 21.05 -22.16 -4.81
C ARG A 112 20.28 -20.89 -5.20
N ALA A 113 19.09 -21.08 -5.77
CA ALA A 113 18.23 -20.03 -6.27
C ALA A 113 17.79 -19.22 -5.05
N LYS A 114 18.39 -18.04 -4.89
CA LYS A 114 18.01 -17.09 -3.83
C LYS A 114 16.73 -16.34 -4.19
N LYS A 115 16.29 -16.41 -5.45
CA LYS A 115 15.13 -15.68 -5.97
C LYS A 115 14.07 -16.64 -6.50
N ILE A 116 12.82 -16.31 -6.22
CA ILE A 116 11.64 -17.06 -6.69
C ILE A 116 11.61 -17.17 -8.22
N ALA A 117 12.01 -16.12 -8.95
CA ALA A 117 12.03 -16.14 -10.41
C ALA A 117 13.00 -17.20 -10.96
N ASP A 118 14.16 -17.37 -10.33
CA ASP A 118 15.14 -18.39 -10.71
C ASP A 118 14.60 -19.80 -10.43
N LEU A 119 13.87 -19.96 -9.32
CA LEU A 119 13.21 -21.22 -8.97
C LEU A 119 12.13 -21.59 -9.99
N LEU A 120 11.24 -20.66 -10.35
CA LEU A 120 10.21 -20.90 -11.36
C LEU A 120 10.79 -21.24 -12.73
N LYS A 121 11.84 -20.51 -13.15
CA LYS A 121 12.56 -20.83 -14.39
C LYS A 121 13.16 -22.23 -14.36
N HIS A 122 13.74 -22.64 -13.24
CA HIS A 122 14.27 -23.99 -13.05
C HIS A 122 13.17 -25.06 -13.12
N MET A 123 12.04 -24.86 -12.43
CA MET A 123 10.92 -25.80 -12.46
C MET A 123 10.39 -26.00 -13.89
N ARG A 124 10.26 -24.90 -14.63
CA ARG A 124 9.82 -24.90 -16.03
C ARG A 124 10.78 -25.71 -16.91
N GLU A 125 12.09 -25.50 -16.73
CA GLU A 125 13.13 -26.20 -17.48
C GLU A 125 13.12 -27.72 -17.23
N VAL A 126 12.95 -28.13 -15.98
CA VAL A 126 12.83 -29.55 -15.62
C VAL A 126 11.63 -30.19 -16.31
N TYR A 127 10.47 -29.52 -16.32
CA TYR A 127 9.29 -30.03 -17.01
C TYR A 127 9.48 -30.10 -18.52
N PHE A 128 9.98 -29.05 -19.17
CA PHE A 128 10.24 -29.05 -20.61
C PHE A 128 11.15 -30.20 -21.02
N ARG A 129 12.30 -30.33 -20.34
CA ARG A 129 13.24 -31.42 -20.62
C ARG A 129 12.60 -32.79 -20.39
N THR A 130 11.85 -32.96 -19.30
CA THR A 130 11.17 -34.23 -19.03
C THR A 130 10.19 -34.59 -20.15
N LEU A 131 9.40 -33.62 -20.64
CA LEU A 131 8.39 -33.83 -21.67
C LEU A 131 8.98 -34.08 -23.07
N GLU A 132 10.22 -33.65 -23.32
CA GLU A 132 11.00 -33.94 -24.53
C GLU A 132 11.62 -35.35 -24.55
N HIS A 133 11.62 -36.05 -23.41
CA HIS A 133 12.21 -37.38 -23.27
C HIS A 133 11.11 -38.43 -23.03
N ASP A 134 10.52 -38.94 -24.12
CA ASP A 134 9.41 -39.91 -24.09
C ASP A 134 9.69 -41.13 -23.20
N GLU A 135 10.93 -41.63 -23.19
CA GLU A 135 11.30 -42.77 -22.36
C GLU A 135 11.24 -42.45 -20.85
N VAL A 136 11.45 -41.19 -20.46
CA VAL A 136 11.29 -40.71 -19.08
C VAL A 136 9.82 -40.57 -18.74
N VAL A 137 9.03 -40.00 -19.65
CA VAL A 137 7.57 -39.86 -19.49
C VAL A 137 6.91 -41.24 -19.35
N THR A 138 7.23 -42.19 -20.23
CA THR A 138 6.74 -43.57 -20.13
C THR A 138 7.25 -44.24 -18.86
N GLY A 139 8.51 -44.00 -18.47
CA GLY A 139 9.09 -44.58 -17.27
C GLY A 139 8.42 -44.12 -15.97
N VAL A 140 8.07 -42.83 -15.86
CA VAL A 140 7.46 -42.27 -14.64
C VAL A 140 5.98 -42.64 -14.49
N ALA A 141 5.32 -43.03 -15.59
CA ALA A 141 3.94 -43.52 -15.60
C ALA A 141 3.71 -44.72 -14.68
N ARG A 142 4.74 -45.53 -14.41
CA ARG A 142 4.67 -46.64 -13.45
C ARG A 142 4.38 -46.19 -12.00
N TYR A 143 4.60 -44.91 -11.70
CA TYR A 143 4.29 -44.29 -10.40
C TYR A 143 2.97 -43.50 -10.42
N GLY A 144 2.15 -43.70 -11.47
CA GLY A 144 0.88 -42.98 -11.62
C GLY A 144 1.04 -41.51 -11.99
N ILE A 145 2.16 -41.13 -12.61
CA ILE A 145 2.37 -39.78 -13.18
C ILE A 145 2.30 -39.90 -14.70
N THR A 146 1.21 -39.40 -15.27
CA THR A 146 0.98 -39.40 -16.71
C THR A 146 1.68 -38.22 -17.41
N ARG A 147 1.70 -38.23 -18.74
CA ARG A 147 2.12 -37.04 -19.52
C ARG A 147 1.26 -35.82 -19.18
N GLU A 148 -0.05 -36.03 -19.07
CA GLU A 148 -1.02 -34.97 -18.75
C GLU A 148 -0.75 -34.36 -17.36
N ASP A 149 -0.33 -35.16 -16.38
CA ASP A 149 0.08 -34.65 -15.06
C ASP A 149 1.32 -33.75 -15.15
N LEU A 150 2.30 -34.12 -15.97
CA LEU A 150 3.51 -33.34 -16.20
C LEU A 150 3.22 -32.04 -16.98
N GLU A 151 2.36 -32.09 -17.99
CA GLU A 151 1.88 -30.92 -18.73
C GLU A 151 1.08 -29.97 -17.84
N THR A 152 0.22 -30.51 -16.97
CA THR A 152 -0.50 -29.74 -15.94
C THR A 152 0.48 -29.07 -14.97
N GLY A 153 1.51 -29.80 -14.55
CA GLY A 153 2.58 -29.26 -13.71
C GLY A 153 3.35 -28.12 -14.38
N LEU A 154 3.68 -28.26 -15.67
CA LEU A 154 4.31 -27.22 -16.47
C LEU A 154 3.41 -25.98 -16.58
N GLN A 155 2.14 -26.17 -16.90
CA GLN A 155 1.18 -25.08 -17.03
C GLN A 155 1.03 -24.31 -15.71
N LYS A 156 0.99 -25.00 -14.57
CA LYS A 156 0.96 -24.35 -13.24
C LYS A 156 2.20 -23.52 -12.95
N VAL A 157 3.38 -23.96 -13.39
CA VAL A 157 4.61 -23.17 -13.28
C VAL A 157 4.54 -21.92 -14.16
N ILE A 158 4.01 -22.03 -15.38
CA ILE A 158 3.82 -20.87 -16.28
C ILE A 158 2.83 -19.87 -15.67
N GLU A 159 1.68 -20.34 -15.15
CA GLU A 159 0.72 -19.50 -14.43
C GLU A 159 1.38 -18.77 -13.24
N ALA A 160 2.23 -19.46 -12.48
CA ALA A 160 2.96 -18.86 -11.37
C ALA A 160 3.97 -17.78 -11.83
N MET A 161 4.58 -17.95 -13.00
CA MET A 161 5.47 -16.95 -13.60
C MET A 161 4.69 -15.69 -14.01
N ASP A 162 3.56 -15.85 -14.68
CA ASP A 162 2.71 -14.73 -15.10
C ASP A 162 2.13 -13.98 -13.89
N ALA A 163 1.66 -14.73 -12.88
CA ALA A 163 1.19 -14.15 -11.62
C ALA A 163 2.31 -13.41 -10.88
N LYS A 164 3.56 -13.90 -10.95
CA LYS A 164 4.71 -13.21 -10.35
C LYS A 164 5.02 -11.90 -11.08
N GLU A 165 4.93 -11.88 -12.41
CA GLU A 165 5.13 -10.68 -13.19
C GLU A 165 4.06 -9.63 -12.84
N LYS A 166 2.78 -10.03 -12.82
CA LYS A 166 1.68 -9.15 -12.39
C LYS A 166 1.95 -8.59 -10.99
N HIS A 167 2.23 -9.43 -10.00
CA HIS A 167 2.55 -8.98 -8.64
C HIS A 167 3.70 -7.97 -8.59
N ASN A 168 4.75 -8.14 -9.40
CA ASN A 168 5.86 -7.18 -9.42
C ASN A 168 5.44 -5.84 -10.04
N ARG A 169 4.56 -5.84 -11.04
CA ARG A 169 4.01 -4.64 -11.66
C ARG A 169 3.15 -3.86 -10.66
N GLU A 170 2.15 -4.51 -10.07
CA GLU A 170 1.26 -3.87 -9.08
C GLU A 170 2.04 -3.33 -7.87
N LYS A 171 3.11 -4.04 -7.47
CA LYS A 171 4.01 -3.54 -6.41
C LYS A 171 4.68 -2.22 -6.82
N GLY A 172 5.16 -2.13 -8.05
CA GLY A 172 5.75 -0.90 -8.58
C GLY A 172 4.72 0.23 -8.65
N ASP A 173 3.53 -0.05 -9.17
CA ASP A 173 2.44 0.94 -9.27
C ASP A 173 2.01 1.47 -7.88
N ALA A 174 1.98 0.60 -6.86
CA ALA A 174 1.71 1.00 -5.47
C ALA A 174 2.85 1.82 -4.84
N GLU A 175 4.11 1.53 -5.16
CA GLU A 175 5.27 2.32 -4.73
C GLU A 175 5.23 3.73 -5.36
N ASP A 176 4.98 3.82 -6.67
CA ASP A 176 4.85 5.08 -7.40
C ASP A 176 3.66 5.91 -6.89
N ALA A 177 2.51 5.28 -6.64
CA ALA A 177 1.36 5.98 -6.06
C ALA A 177 1.61 6.48 -4.63
N THR A 178 2.44 5.77 -3.86
CA THR A 178 2.86 6.22 -2.53
C THR A 178 3.71 7.48 -2.63
N LEU A 179 4.68 7.53 -3.57
CA LEU A 179 5.51 8.71 -3.79
C LEU A 179 4.69 9.91 -4.26
N LEU A 180 3.82 9.71 -5.27
CA LEU A 180 2.94 10.77 -5.78
C LEU A 180 2.03 11.36 -4.70
N ARG A 181 1.51 10.50 -3.82
CA ARG A 181 0.71 10.95 -2.68
C ARG A 181 1.56 11.73 -1.69
N ASP A 182 2.73 11.21 -1.29
CA ASP A 182 3.60 11.90 -0.34
C ASP A 182 3.95 13.31 -0.86
N ASP A 183 4.32 13.46 -2.14
CA ASP A 183 4.60 14.76 -2.77
C ASP A 183 3.38 15.70 -2.80
N ALA A 184 2.18 15.17 -2.99
CA ALA A 184 0.95 15.96 -3.00
C ALA A 184 0.56 16.44 -1.60
N PHE A 185 0.78 15.60 -0.59
CA PHE A 185 0.49 15.92 0.80
C PHE A 185 1.48 16.91 1.40
N GLU A 186 2.77 16.87 1.02
CA GLU A 186 3.74 17.88 1.42
C GLU A 186 3.31 19.28 0.94
N LYS A 187 2.90 19.39 -0.33
CA LYS A 187 2.38 20.66 -0.88
C LYS A 187 1.10 21.13 -0.20
N LEU A 188 0.21 20.20 0.15
CA LEU A 188 -1.02 20.54 0.85
C LEU A 188 -0.72 21.01 2.28
N ASP A 189 0.22 20.37 2.98
CA ASP A 189 0.65 20.77 4.32
C ASP A 189 1.24 22.18 4.32
N ASP A 190 2.11 22.50 3.36
CA ASP A 190 2.66 23.86 3.18
C ASP A 190 1.56 24.91 2.98
N VAL A 191 0.56 24.62 2.14
CA VAL A 191 -0.58 25.51 1.88
C VAL A 191 -1.45 25.68 3.13
N VAL A 192 -1.72 24.61 3.86
CA VAL A 192 -2.52 24.64 5.08
C VAL A 192 -1.81 25.47 6.15
N ASP A 193 -0.52 25.22 6.40
CA ASP A 193 0.27 25.96 7.39
C ASP A 193 0.36 27.46 7.04
N GLU A 194 0.57 27.80 5.76
CA GLU A 194 0.53 29.19 5.30
C GLU A 194 -0.84 29.83 5.54
N LEU A 195 -1.91 29.15 5.11
CA LEU A 195 -3.25 29.71 5.15
C LEU A 195 -3.77 29.85 6.59
N GLU A 196 -3.50 28.87 7.46
CA GLU A 196 -3.79 28.97 8.90
C GLU A 196 -3.09 30.19 9.51
N THR A 197 -1.79 30.34 9.25
CA THR A 197 -1.00 31.48 9.75
C THR A 197 -1.59 32.81 9.31
N ILE A 198 -1.93 32.96 8.02
CA ILE A 198 -2.54 34.18 7.49
C ILE A 198 -3.89 34.44 8.15
N LEU A 199 -4.74 33.42 8.28
CA LEU A 199 -6.07 33.56 8.87
C LEU A 199 -6.01 33.97 10.34
N TYR A 200 -5.07 33.45 11.13
CA TYR A 200 -4.88 33.87 12.52
C TYR A 200 -4.67 35.38 12.64
N TYR A 201 -3.87 35.99 11.76
CA TYR A 201 -3.65 37.44 11.75
C TYR A 201 -4.79 38.21 11.06
N ALA A 202 -5.34 37.68 9.96
CA ALA A 202 -6.40 38.33 9.21
C ALA A 202 -7.73 38.41 9.99
N LEU A 203 -7.97 37.49 10.93
CA LEU A 203 -9.21 37.37 11.69
C LEU A 203 -9.01 37.58 13.20
N GLU A 204 -7.91 38.22 13.62
CA GLU A 204 -7.58 38.46 15.03
C GLU A 204 -8.70 39.17 15.82
N ASP A 205 -9.45 40.06 15.16
CA ASP A 205 -10.60 40.78 15.73
C ASP A 205 -11.89 39.95 15.78
N ARG A 206 -11.95 38.82 15.07
CA ARG A 206 -13.11 37.93 14.97
C ARG A 206 -12.68 36.46 15.04
N PRO A 207 -12.09 36.03 16.16
CA PRO A 207 -11.44 34.73 16.24
C PRO A 207 -12.44 33.56 16.13
N GLN A 208 -13.73 33.74 16.43
CA GLN A 208 -14.76 32.70 16.21
C GLN A 208 -14.97 32.35 14.72
N LEU A 209 -14.49 33.17 13.78
CA LEU A 209 -14.52 32.82 12.36
C LEU A 209 -13.48 31.73 12.01
N LEU A 210 -12.41 31.58 12.80
CA LEU A 210 -11.42 30.52 12.62
C LEU A 210 -12.02 29.14 12.94
N GLU A 211 -12.86 29.04 13.97
CA GLU A 211 -13.54 27.78 14.31
C GLU A 211 -14.46 27.28 13.18
N LYS A 212 -15.07 28.21 12.42
CA LYS A 212 -15.87 27.86 11.24
C LYS A 212 -15.05 27.23 10.11
N LEU A 213 -13.74 27.53 10.08
CA LEU A 213 -12.79 26.98 9.12
C LEU A 213 -12.09 25.71 9.63
N GLY A 214 -12.48 25.20 10.80
CA GLY A 214 -11.85 24.03 11.42
C GLY A 214 -10.59 24.34 12.23
N ILE A 215 -10.22 25.62 12.37
CA ILE A 215 -9.06 26.02 13.16
C ILE A 215 -9.50 26.22 14.62
N PRO A 216 -9.00 25.43 15.58
CA PRO A 216 -9.42 25.53 16.97
C PRO A 216 -8.90 26.82 17.61
N VAL A 217 -9.81 27.57 18.22
CA VAL A 217 -9.49 28.77 19.02
C VAL A 217 -9.80 28.50 20.48
N LEU A 218 -8.96 28.99 21.38
CA LEU A 218 -9.25 28.95 22.81
C LEU A 218 -10.29 30.03 23.15
N SER A 219 -11.45 29.64 23.69
CA SER A 219 -12.47 30.58 24.14
C SER A 219 -11.92 31.59 25.14
N PRO A 220 -12.35 32.87 25.06
CA PRO A 220 -11.97 33.88 26.05
C PRO A 220 -12.35 33.41 27.47
N GLY A 221 -11.33 33.15 28.31
CA GLY A 221 -11.50 32.63 29.68
C GLY A 221 -11.04 31.20 29.92
N TYR A 222 -10.66 30.44 28.88
CA TYR A 222 -10.08 29.11 29.05
C TYR A 222 -8.61 29.20 29.51
N LYS A 223 -8.38 29.03 30.83
CA LYS A 223 -7.02 28.83 31.37
C LYS A 223 -6.66 27.35 31.20
N ARG A 224 -5.58 27.05 30.47
CA ARG A 224 -4.96 25.71 30.47
C ARG A 224 -4.62 25.39 31.94
N ARG A 225 -5.25 24.38 32.55
CA ARG A 225 -4.83 23.91 33.87
C ARG A 225 -3.37 23.51 33.73
N THR A 226 -2.52 24.07 34.58
CA THR A 226 -1.14 23.60 34.69
C THR A 226 -1.18 22.21 35.33
N LYS A 227 -0.24 21.34 34.97
CA LYS A 227 -0.17 19.94 35.49
C LYS A 227 -0.22 19.89 37.03
N SER A 228 0.29 20.92 37.69
CA SER A 228 0.26 21.14 39.14
C SER A 228 -1.12 21.49 39.73
N GLN A 229 -2.10 21.89 38.90
CA GLN A 229 -3.49 22.17 39.32
C GLN A 229 -4.44 20.97 39.13
N GLU A 230 -4.07 19.97 38.32
CA GLU A 230 -4.80 18.69 38.24
C GLU A 230 -4.50 17.79 39.43
N GLU A 231 -3.27 17.83 39.96
CA GLU A 231 -2.88 17.04 41.14
C GLU A 231 -3.48 17.55 42.46
N GLN A 232 -4.02 18.78 42.50
CA GLN A 232 -4.54 19.41 43.73
C GLN A 232 -6.07 19.33 43.89
N ASN A 233 -6.80 18.77 42.91
CA ASN A 233 -8.24 18.61 43.03
C ASN A 233 -8.68 17.28 42.39
N PRO A 234 -8.46 16.14 43.08
CA PRO A 234 -8.97 14.86 42.60
C PRO A 234 -10.49 14.93 42.46
N GLU A 235 -11.03 14.30 41.41
CA GLU A 235 -12.47 14.18 41.18
C GLU A 235 -13.18 13.70 42.46
N PRO A 236 -14.36 14.24 42.80
CA PRO A 236 -15.13 13.72 43.93
C PRO A 236 -15.48 12.26 43.64
N GLU A 237 -15.01 11.36 44.51
CA GLU A 237 -15.34 9.94 44.49
C GLU A 237 -16.86 9.78 44.36
N THR A 238 -17.27 9.08 43.31
CA THR A 238 -18.65 8.66 43.13
C THR A 238 -19.07 7.83 44.35
N PRO A 239 -20.17 8.17 45.05
CA PRO A 239 -20.63 7.37 46.18
C PRO A 239 -20.96 5.96 45.68
N GLY A 240 -20.29 4.96 46.25
CA GLY A 240 -20.53 3.56 45.94
C GLY A 240 -22.01 3.21 46.13
N GLU A 241 -22.61 2.63 45.09
CA GLU A 241 -23.90 1.96 45.19
C GLU A 241 -23.71 0.71 46.06
N GLY A 242 -24.05 0.84 47.33
CA GLY A 242 -24.31 -0.29 48.23
C GLY A 242 -25.80 -0.62 48.19
N THR A 243 -26.14 -1.76 47.55
CA THR A 243 -26.94 -2.91 48.04
C THR A 243 -27.43 -3.73 46.87
#